data_AF-A0A6G7Z1Z7-F1
#
_entry.id   AF-A0A6G7Z1Z7-F1
#
_cell.length_a   1.000
_cell.length_b   1.000
_cell.length_c   1.000
_cell.angle_alpha   90.00
_cell.angle_beta   90.00
_cell.angle_gamma   90.00
#
_symmetry.space_group_name_H-M   'P 1'
#
loop_
_entity.id
_entity.type
_entity.pdbx_description
1 polymer ?
#
loop_
_entity_poly.entity_id
_entity_poly.type
_entity_poly.pdbx_seq_one_letter_code
_entity_poly.pdbx_strand_id
1 'polypeptide(L)'
;MTRPSLADITQRAEDATEGPWEADGRTVNQCVGQWAEVVSTEVSCGSYCYGGTGRGVESASDAEFIAHARTDVPALSAAIRDVLALHSPVYRPFPPICDRCRQAFPCDTYTAITAHIDTTPKENDRD
;
A
#
# COMPACT_ATOMS: atom_id res chain seq x y z
N MET A 1 -14.19 5.51 -6.70
CA MET A 1 -13.20 4.48 -6.34
C MET A 1 -13.40 4.16 -4.87
N THR A 2 -13.43 2.89 -4.49
CA THR A 2 -13.55 2.48 -3.07
C THR A 2 -12.25 2.82 -2.33
N ARG A 3 -12.33 3.31 -1.09
CA ARG A 3 -11.16 3.58 -0.26
C ARG A 3 -10.38 2.28 -0.02
N PRO A 4 -9.03 2.29 -0.04
CA PRO A 4 -8.26 1.10 0.29
C PRO A 4 -8.43 0.72 1.77
N SER A 5 -8.49 -0.58 2.05
CA SER A 5 -8.50 -1.10 3.42
C SER A 5 -7.09 -1.07 4.03
N LEU A 6 -6.98 -0.61 5.28
CA LEU A 6 -5.73 -0.58 6.03
C LEU A 6 -5.19 -2.00 6.29
N ALA A 7 -6.09 -2.93 6.59
CA ALA A 7 -5.74 -4.34 6.77
C ALA A 7 -5.18 -4.93 5.47
N ASP A 8 -5.82 -4.62 4.33
CA ASP A 8 -5.33 -5.07 3.02
C ASP A 8 -3.98 -4.45 2.63
N ILE A 9 -3.78 -3.15 2.91
CA ILE A 9 -2.49 -2.48 2.67
C ILE A 9 -1.39 -3.18 3.46
N THR A 10 -1.66 -3.47 4.73
CA THR A 10 -0.67 -4.10 5.61
C THR A 10 -0.37 -5.51 5.16
N GLN A 11 -1.39 -6.31 4.87
CA GLN A 11 -1.20 -7.69 4.40
C GLN A 11 -0.36 -7.74 3.12
N ARG A 12 -0.65 -6.88 2.13
CA ARG A 12 0.17 -6.80 0.92
C ARG A 12 1.61 -6.42 1.20
N ALA A 13 1.83 -5.52 2.16
CA ALA A 13 3.16 -5.09 2.54
C ALA A 13 3.93 -6.18 3.29
N GLU A 14 3.26 -7.03 4.06
CA GLU A 14 3.83 -8.20 4.75
C GLU A 14 4.11 -9.36 3.76
N ASP A 15 3.17 -9.66 2.88
CA ASP A 15 3.24 -10.74 1.88
C ASP A 15 4.34 -10.52 0.82
N ALA A 16 4.78 -9.28 0.63
CA ALA A 16 5.83 -9.00 -0.33
C ALA A 16 7.14 -9.71 0.08
N THR A 17 7.91 -10.16 -0.92
CA THR A 17 9.16 -10.89 -0.68
C THR A 17 10.25 -9.96 -0.13
N GLU A 18 11.26 -10.54 0.53
CA GLU A 18 12.46 -9.78 0.92
C GLU A 18 13.18 -9.26 -0.33
N GLY A 19 13.56 -7.98 -0.31
CA GLY A 19 14.23 -7.32 -1.42
C GLY A 19 15.69 -7.74 -1.60
N PRO A 20 16.40 -7.18 -2.60
CA PRO A 20 15.97 -6.08 -3.46
C PRO A 20 14.90 -6.53 -4.46
N TRP A 21 13.83 -5.75 -4.59
CA TRP A 21 12.92 -5.90 -5.72
C TRP A 21 13.65 -5.39 -6.95
N GLU A 22 13.84 -6.26 -7.93
CA GLU A 22 14.67 -5.94 -9.08
C GLU A 22 13.89 -5.04 -10.03
N ALA A 23 14.36 -3.79 -10.16
CA ALA A 23 14.23 -3.04 -11.39
C ALA A 23 15.47 -3.36 -12.23
N ASP A 24 15.45 -4.46 -12.99
CA ASP A 24 16.56 -4.78 -13.89
C ASP A 24 16.54 -3.77 -15.04
N GLY A 25 17.60 -2.96 -15.14
CA GLY A 25 17.72 -1.89 -16.12
C GLY A 25 17.55 -2.34 -17.57
N ARG A 26 18.66 -2.68 -18.26
CA ARG A 26 18.70 -2.80 -19.74
C ARG A 26 18.51 -4.21 -20.29
N THR A 27 18.25 -5.20 -19.45
CA THR A 27 18.25 -6.60 -19.86
C THR A 27 17.01 -7.33 -19.38
N VAL A 28 16.17 -7.76 -20.31
CA VAL A 28 15.13 -8.75 -20.01
C VAL A 28 15.83 -10.11 -19.98
N ASN A 29 16.15 -10.62 -18.79
CA ASN A 29 16.69 -11.96 -18.66
C ASN A 29 15.53 -12.97 -18.64
N GLN A 30 15.34 -13.70 -19.73
CA GLN A 30 14.36 -14.78 -19.82
C GLN A 30 14.86 -15.99 -19.02
N CYS A 31 14.78 -15.94 -17.69
CA CYS A 31 14.96 -17.14 -16.88
C CYS A 31 13.73 -18.04 -17.03
N VAL A 32 13.95 -19.28 -17.44
CA VAL A 32 12.93 -20.33 -17.57
C VAL A 32 12.39 -20.68 -16.17
N GLY A 33 11.28 -20.06 -15.78
CA GLY A 33 10.59 -20.22 -14.48
C GLY A 33 9.40 -19.26 -14.35
N GLN A 34 8.52 -19.48 -13.36
CA GLN A 34 7.41 -18.56 -13.07
C GLN A 34 7.90 -17.37 -12.24
N TRP A 35 8.35 -16.31 -12.90
CA TRP A 35 8.47 -15.00 -12.27
C TRP A 35 7.28 -14.13 -12.69
N ALA A 36 6.76 -13.31 -11.77
CA ALA A 36 5.82 -12.25 -12.09
C ALA A 36 6.60 -10.92 -12.15
N GLU A 37 6.93 -10.48 -13.35
CA GLU A 37 7.62 -9.20 -13.57
C GLU A 37 6.60 -8.06 -13.57
N VAL A 38 6.87 -6.98 -12.84
CA VAL A 38 6.05 -5.75 -12.89
C VAL A 38 6.77 -4.75 -13.79
N VAL A 39 6.68 -4.95 -15.09
CA VAL A 39 7.23 -4.02 -16.08
C VAL A 39 6.08 -3.29 -16.77
N SER A 40 6.04 -1.97 -16.62
CA SER A 40 5.34 -1.16 -17.60
C SER A 40 6.16 -1.24 -18.89
N THR A 41 5.66 -2.00 -19.86
CA THR A 41 6.30 -2.12 -21.17
C THR A 41 5.60 -1.23 -22.17
N GLU A 42 6.33 -0.32 -22.81
CA GLU A 42 5.87 0.26 -24.05
C GLU A 42 6.20 -0.74 -25.18
N VAL A 43 5.17 -1.31 -25.81
CA VAL A 43 5.35 -2.20 -26.96
C VAL A 43 5.59 -1.34 -28.19
N SER A 44 6.87 -1.07 -28.52
CA SER A 44 7.21 -0.49 -29.81
C SER A 44 7.48 -1.60 -30.84
N CYS A 45 6.54 -1.86 -31.74
CA CYS A 45 6.74 -2.80 -32.84
C CYS A 45 7.65 -2.16 -33.91
N GLY A 46 8.94 -2.54 -33.93
CA GLY A 46 9.84 -2.24 -35.05
C GLY A 46 9.54 -3.11 -36.28
N SER A 47 10.17 -2.79 -37.43
CA SER A 47 9.89 -3.39 -38.75
C SER A 47 10.16 -4.91 -38.86
N TYR A 48 10.76 -5.54 -37.85
CA TYR A 48 11.15 -6.97 -37.83
C TYR A 48 10.68 -7.70 -36.56
N CYS A 49 9.57 -7.26 -35.96
CA CYS A 49 9.19 -7.68 -34.62
C CYS A 49 8.35 -8.98 -34.59
N TYR A 50 8.93 -10.10 -34.12
CA TYR A 50 8.25 -11.38 -33.85
C TYR A 50 7.72 -11.48 -32.39
N GLY A 51 7.12 -10.43 -31.84
CA GLY A 51 6.45 -10.51 -30.52
C GLY A 51 6.62 -9.34 -29.55
N GLY A 52 7.26 -8.25 -29.96
CA GLY A 52 7.55 -7.10 -29.09
C GLY A 52 8.80 -7.36 -28.25
N THR A 53 9.76 -6.44 -28.27
CA THR A 53 10.69 -6.33 -27.14
C THR A 53 10.07 -5.32 -26.20
N GLY A 54 9.63 -5.78 -25.03
CA GLY A 54 9.23 -4.86 -23.96
C GLY A 54 10.44 -4.04 -23.58
N ARG A 55 10.34 -2.71 -23.69
CA ARG A 55 11.30 -1.81 -23.04
C ARG A 55 10.74 -1.48 -21.66
N GLY A 56 11.51 -1.75 -20.62
CA GLY A 56 11.18 -1.26 -19.29
C GLY A 56 11.15 0.26 -19.29
N VAL A 57 10.16 0.86 -18.62
CA VAL A 57 10.23 2.28 -18.25
C VAL A 57 11.34 2.43 -17.21
N GLU A 58 12.48 2.95 -17.65
CA GLU A 58 13.66 3.16 -16.81
C GLU A 58 13.54 4.49 -16.05
N SER A 59 13.11 4.44 -14.78
CA SER A 59 13.00 5.61 -13.90
C SER A 59 13.73 5.34 -12.58
N ALA A 60 14.82 6.07 -12.34
CA ALA A 60 15.57 5.97 -11.09
C ALA A 60 14.69 6.33 -9.86
N SER A 61 13.74 7.26 -10.02
CA SER A 61 12.80 7.63 -8.96
C SER A 61 11.79 6.52 -8.67
N ASP A 62 11.36 5.77 -9.69
CA ASP A 62 10.39 4.69 -9.50
C ASP A 62 11.07 3.50 -8.82
N ALA A 63 12.32 3.20 -9.19
CA ALA A 63 13.14 2.20 -8.53
C ALA A 63 13.38 2.53 -7.05
N GLU A 64 13.71 3.79 -6.74
CA GLU A 64 13.88 4.26 -5.36
C GLU A 64 12.57 4.17 -4.57
N PHE A 65 11.44 4.61 -5.13
CA PHE A 65 10.12 4.48 -4.50
C PHE A 65 9.77 3.03 -4.19
N ILE A 66 9.97 2.12 -5.15
CA ILE A 66 9.70 0.69 -5.02
C ILE A 66 10.61 0.07 -3.93
N ALA A 67 11.90 0.40 -3.93
CA ALA A 67 12.85 -0.08 -2.92
C ALA A 67 12.44 0.36 -1.50
N HIS A 68 12.02 1.62 -1.34
CA HIS A 68 11.62 2.17 -0.05
C HIS A 68 10.21 1.77 0.39
N ALA A 69 9.32 1.40 -0.54
CA ALA A 69 7.95 1.01 -0.20
C ALA A 69 7.89 -0.15 0.81
N ARG A 70 8.88 -1.06 0.81
CA ARG A 70 8.98 -2.16 1.78
C ARG A 70 9.19 -1.68 3.23
N THR A 71 9.80 -0.52 3.45
CA THR A 71 9.94 0.07 4.80
C THR A 71 8.87 1.11 5.08
N ASP A 72 8.58 1.94 4.09
CA ASP A 72 7.76 3.14 4.27
C ASP A 72 6.28 2.79 4.41
N VAL A 73 5.78 1.82 3.63
CA VAL A 73 4.37 1.42 3.69
C VAL A 73 4.04 0.74 5.03
N PRO A 74 4.82 -0.24 5.54
CA PRO A 74 4.60 -0.77 6.89
C PRO A 74 4.68 0.30 7.98
N ALA A 75 5.68 1.18 7.92
CA ALA A 75 5.83 2.26 8.91
C ALA A 75 4.63 3.22 8.91
N LEU A 76 4.14 3.60 7.73
CA LEU A 76 2.96 4.45 7.59
C LEU A 76 1.69 3.74 8.07
N SER A 77 1.52 2.45 7.73
CA SER A 77 0.38 1.66 8.21
C SER A 77 0.39 1.56 9.74
N ALA A 78 1.54 1.28 10.35
CA ALA A 78 1.70 1.23 11.81
C ALA A 78 1.37 2.59 12.45
N ALA A 79 1.91 3.69 11.92
CA ALA A 79 1.62 5.03 12.42
C ALA A 79 0.11 5.36 12.34
N ILE A 80 -0.57 4.98 11.27
CA ILE A 80 -2.03 5.19 11.13
C ILE A 80 -2.79 4.38 12.17
N ARG A 81 -2.42 3.11 12.39
CA ARG A 81 -3.03 2.27 13.44
C ARG A 81 -2.84 2.88 14.83
N ASP A 82 -1.63 3.32 15.14
CA ASP A 82 -1.29 3.92 16.44
C ASP A 82 -2.09 5.20 16.68
N VAL A 83 -2.19 6.07 15.66
CA VAL A 83 -3.03 7.27 15.74
C VAL A 83 -4.49 6.86 15.97
N LEU A 84 -5.05 5.96 15.17
CA LEU A 84 -6.44 5.51 15.34
C LEU A 84 -6.70 4.92 16.73
N ALA A 85 -5.75 4.17 17.30
CA ALA A 85 -5.85 3.58 18.63
C ALA A 85 -5.92 4.65 19.75
N LEU A 86 -5.33 5.82 19.54
CA LEU A 86 -5.47 6.97 20.46
C LEU A 86 -6.90 7.55 20.43
N HIS A 87 -7.64 7.37 19.35
CA HIS A 87 -8.98 7.94 19.16
C HIS A 87 -10.07 6.91 19.43
N SER A 88 -10.33 6.62 20.70
CA SER A 88 -11.43 5.74 21.13
C SER A 88 -12.62 6.53 21.71
N PRO A 89 -13.86 6.03 21.54
CA PRO A 89 -15.04 6.63 22.18
C PRO A 89 -15.09 6.31 23.67
N VAL A 90 -15.29 7.33 24.51
CA VAL A 90 -15.61 7.18 25.93
C VAL A 90 -17.10 7.40 26.12
N TYR A 91 -17.80 6.39 26.63
CA TYR A 91 -19.25 6.44 26.86
C TYR A 91 -19.59 7.04 28.23
N ARG A 92 -19.68 8.38 28.33
CA ARG A 92 -20.33 9.10 29.45
C ARG A 92 -20.87 10.47 29.02
N PRO A 93 -22.09 10.85 29.47
CA PRO A 93 -23.36 10.52 28.80
C PRO A 93 -23.45 11.08 27.35
N PHE A 94 -24.21 10.40 26.49
CA PHE A 94 -24.33 10.57 25.03
C PHE A 94 -24.38 12.04 24.52
N PRO A 95 -23.70 12.38 23.40
CA PRO A 95 -22.94 11.51 22.47
C PRO A 95 -21.57 11.07 23.03
N PRO A 96 -20.97 9.97 22.51
CA PRO A 96 -19.63 9.59 22.91
C PRO A 96 -18.64 10.71 22.56
N ILE A 97 -17.64 10.90 23.41
CA ILE A 97 -16.52 11.81 23.15
C ILE A 97 -15.25 11.00 22.88
N CYS A 98 -14.37 11.52 22.03
CA CYS A 98 -13.04 10.95 21.83
C CYS A 98 -12.21 11.16 23.11
N ASP A 99 -11.59 10.11 23.65
CA ASP A 99 -10.78 10.23 24.87
C ASP A 99 -9.61 11.22 24.69
N ARG A 100 -8.99 11.21 23.50
CA ARG A 100 -7.81 12.01 23.21
C ARG A 100 -8.14 13.47 22.88
N CYS A 101 -9.14 13.69 22.04
CA CYS A 101 -9.48 15.03 21.56
C CYS A 101 -10.48 15.78 22.44
N ARG A 102 -11.19 15.06 23.34
CA ARG A 102 -12.27 15.61 24.17
C ARG A 102 -13.41 16.27 23.37
N GLN A 103 -13.54 15.92 22.10
CA GLN A 103 -14.62 16.33 21.19
C GLN A 103 -15.60 15.19 20.96
N ALA A 104 -16.75 15.47 20.35
CA ALA A 104 -17.68 14.42 19.91
C ALA A 104 -16.96 13.37 19.04
N PHE A 105 -17.25 12.10 19.28
CA PHE A 105 -16.72 11.00 18.48
C PHE A 105 -17.71 10.62 17.36
N PRO A 106 -17.25 10.40 16.11
CA PRO A 106 -15.86 10.49 15.64
C PRO A 106 -15.36 11.94 15.59
N CYS A 107 -14.15 12.17 16.12
CA CYS A 107 -13.51 13.48 16.09
C CYS A 107 -12.85 13.77 14.72
N ASP A 108 -12.46 15.02 14.48
CA ASP A 108 -11.93 15.47 13.18
C ASP A 108 -10.75 14.63 12.68
N THR A 109 -9.82 14.25 13.56
CA THR A 109 -8.67 13.40 13.19
C THR A 109 -9.11 12.02 12.72
N TYR A 110 -10.02 11.37 13.46
CA TYR A 110 -10.55 10.06 13.09
C TYR A 110 -11.30 10.13 11.75
N THR A 111 -12.12 11.16 11.57
CA THR A 111 -12.87 11.42 10.34
C THR A 111 -11.93 11.67 9.16
N ALA A 112 -10.86 12.45 9.33
CA ALA A 112 -9.88 12.73 8.29
C ALA A 112 -9.17 11.45 7.83
N ILE A 113 -8.73 10.58 8.76
CA ILE A 113 -8.08 9.32 8.40
C ILE A 113 -9.07 8.39 7.69
N THR A 114 -10.25 8.19 8.27
CA THR A 114 -11.24 7.26 7.71
C THR A 114 -11.85 7.77 6.41
N ALA A 115 -11.76 9.06 6.07
CA ALA A 115 -12.13 9.58 4.76
C ALA A 115 -11.27 9.01 3.61
N HIS A 116 -10.04 8.59 3.90
CA HIS A 116 -9.09 8.09 2.89
C HIS A 116 -8.85 6.59 2.98
N ILE A 117 -9.02 5.99 4.16
CA ILE A 117 -8.68 4.60 4.44
C ILE A 117 -9.87 3.90 5.10
N ASP A 118 -10.20 2.70 4.63
CA ASP A 118 -11.16 1.83 5.30
C ASP A 118 -10.48 1.11 6.47
N THR A 119 -11.05 1.25 7.66
CA THR A 119 -10.55 0.70 8.92
C THR A 119 -11.43 -0.44 9.43
N THR A 120 -12.38 -0.92 8.62
CA THR A 120 -13.22 -2.07 8.97
C THR A 120 -12.35 -3.31 9.09
N PRO A 121 -12.39 -4.05 10.23
CA PRO A 121 -11.64 -5.30 10.37
C PRO A 121 -12.04 -6.29 9.28
N LYS A 122 -11.09 -7.13 8.81
CA LYS A 122 -11.44 -8.24 7.93
C LYS A 122 -12.34 -9.22 8.71
N GLU A 123 -13.30 -9.82 8.02
CA GLU A 123 -14.28 -10.74 8.63
C GLU A 123 -13.62 -11.92 9.38
N ASN A 124 -12.35 -12.21 9.09
CA ASN A 124 -11.57 -13.31 9.68
C ASN A 124 -10.72 -12.92 10.90
N ASP A 125 -10.70 -11.65 11.35
CA ASP A 125 -9.91 -11.19 12.51
C ASP A 125 -10.74 -11.14 13.82
N ARG A 126 -11.89 -11.83 13.87
CA ARG A 126 -12.76 -11.93 15.06
C ARG A 126 -12.62 -13.30 15.73
N ASP A 127 -11.41 -13.66 16.13
CA ASP A 127 -11.15 -14.82 17.01
C ASP A 127 -10.60 -14.36 18.36
#